data_AF-A0ABD5WX28-F1
#
_entry.id   AF-A0ABD5WX28-F1
#
_cell.length_a   1.000
_cell.length_b   1.000
_cell.length_c   1.000
_cell.angle_alpha   90.00
_cell.angle_beta   90.00
_cell.angle_gamma   90.00
#
_symmetry.space_group_name_H-M   'P 1'
#
loop_
_entity.id
_entity.type
_entity.pdbx_description
1 polymer ?
#
loop_
_entity_poly.entity_id
_entity_poly.type
_entity_poly.pdbx_seq_one_letter_code
_entity_poly.pdbx_strand_id
1 'polypeptide(L)'
;MDASYVFRVRFTLSPRRARIDPDTFETVVRIPAATPGEEGWLLFRDALWRGEANDADHARDLCAERLPAGVEVLSATFREFETDEAYLTALREAVDADLGAFRADSVREALHKYFGSSIRVGDDDRPGTDADEA
;
A
#
# COMPACT_ATOMS: atom_id res chain seq x y z
N MET A 1 -12.71 -8.43 3.90
CA MET A 1 -11.54 -8.60 3.04
C MET A 1 -11.02 -7.23 2.70
N ASP A 2 -10.22 -6.71 3.61
CA ASP A 2 -9.59 -5.41 3.50
C ASP A 2 -8.07 -5.58 3.52
N ALA A 3 -7.42 -4.94 2.55
CA ALA A 3 -5.98 -4.80 2.58
C ALA A 3 -5.54 -3.46 1.98
N SER A 4 -4.39 -2.98 2.42
CA SER A 4 -3.86 -1.68 2.04
C SER A 4 -2.34 -1.67 2.00
N TYR A 5 -1.81 -1.07 0.94
CA TYR A 5 -0.40 -0.70 0.86
C TYR A 5 -0.18 0.61 1.61
N VAL A 6 0.68 0.57 2.62
CA VAL A 6 0.97 1.71 3.48
C VAL A 6 2.27 2.37 3.03
N PHE A 7 2.18 3.63 2.62
CA PHE A 7 3.32 4.45 2.23
C PHE A 7 3.48 5.61 3.20
N ARG A 8 4.71 5.84 3.65
CA ARG A 8 5.10 7.09 4.27
C ARG A 8 5.43 8.08 3.16
N VAL A 9 4.76 9.22 3.17
CA VAL A 9 4.86 10.23 2.13
C VAL A 9 5.34 11.54 2.73
N ARG A 10 6.36 12.12 2.10
CA ARG A 10 6.73 13.52 2.33
C ARG A 10 6.15 14.36 1.20
N PHE A 11 5.52 15.47 1.54
CA PHE A 11 4.82 16.29 0.55
C PHE A 11 4.84 17.78 0.91
N THR A 12 4.56 18.63 -0.07
CA THR A 12 4.28 20.05 0.12
C THR A 12 2.84 20.35 -0.26
N LEU A 13 2.35 21.49 0.21
CA LEU A 13 1.04 22.02 -0.15
C LEU A 13 1.21 23.27 -1.01
N SER A 14 0.32 23.48 -1.96
CA SER A 14 0.23 24.70 -2.79
C SER A 14 -0.82 25.67 -2.24
N PRO A 15 -0.49 26.52 -1.25
CA PRO A 15 -1.44 27.47 -0.67
C PRO A 15 -1.76 28.60 -1.64
N ARG A 16 -3.04 28.98 -1.74
CA ARG A 16 -3.47 30.05 -2.66
C ARG A 16 -3.13 31.46 -2.20
N ARG A 17 -3.11 31.74 -0.89
CA ARG A 17 -2.95 33.09 -0.31
C ARG A 17 -2.20 33.10 1.03
N ALA A 18 -1.37 32.10 1.28
CA ALA A 18 -0.61 31.96 2.51
C ALA A 18 0.82 31.49 2.21
N ARG A 19 1.72 31.70 3.16
CA ARG A 19 3.01 31.01 3.21
C ARG A 19 2.96 29.96 4.31
N ILE A 20 3.61 28.84 4.06
CA ILE A 20 3.70 27.74 5.02
C ILE A 20 5.19 27.60 5.35
N ASP A 21 5.51 27.52 6.64
CA ASP A 21 6.87 27.29 7.13
C ASP A 21 6.79 26.45 8.42
N PRO A 22 7.35 25.22 8.44
CA PRO A 22 7.97 24.54 7.30
C PRO A 22 6.93 24.15 6.24
N ASP A 23 7.32 24.20 4.96
CA ASP A 23 6.45 23.88 3.82
C ASP A 23 6.40 22.38 3.47
N THR A 24 7.18 21.57 4.18
CA THR A 24 7.29 20.12 3.99
C THR A 24 6.68 19.37 5.16
N PHE A 25 5.79 18.44 4.83
CA PHE A 25 5.05 17.61 5.77
C PHE A 25 5.34 16.14 5.56
N GLU A 26 5.03 15.33 6.57
CA GLU A 26 5.03 13.87 6.48
C GLU A 26 3.66 13.33 6.84
N THR A 27 3.18 12.34 6.09
CA THR A 27 1.93 11.63 6.36
C THR A 27 2.03 10.16 5.95
N VAL A 28 0.96 9.41 6.21
CA VAL A 28 0.78 8.04 5.75
C VAL A 28 -0.37 7.99 4.75
N VAL A 29 -0.09 7.43 3.57
CA VAL A 29 -1.09 7.14 2.54
C VAL A 29 -1.37 5.64 2.56
N ARG A 30 -2.65 5.27 2.61
CA ARG A 30 -3.12 3.89 2.49
C ARG A 30 -3.78 3.72 1.14
N ILE A 31 -3.19 2.88 0.30
CA ILE A 31 -3.73 2.56 -1.03
C ILE A 31 -4.46 1.22 -0.90
N PRO A 32 -5.79 1.17 -1.11
CA PRO A 32 -6.53 -0.09 -1.08
C PRO A 32 -5.96 -1.08 -2.08
N ALA A 33 -5.78 -2.33 -1.66
CA ALA A 33 -5.38 -3.41 -2.55
C ALA A 33 -6.61 -3.96 -3.28
N ALA A 34 -6.46 -4.23 -4.57
CA ALA A 34 -7.50 -4.92 -5.33
C ALA A 34 -7.61 -6.39 -4.87
N THR A 35 -8.81 -6.96 -4.96
CA THR A 35 -9.06 -8.35 -4.56
C THR A 35 -8.13 -9.31 -5.32
N PRO A 36 -7.51 -10.31 -4.67
CA PRO A 36 -6.67 -11.26 -5.35
C PRO A 36 -7.39 -11.95 -6.52
N GLY A 37 -6.76 -11.93 -7.70
CA GLY A 37 -7.34 -12.46 -8.94
C GLY A 37 -8.11 -11.44 -9.80
N GLU A 38 -8.43 -10.25 -9.26
CA GLU A 38 -9.05 -9.16 -10.03
C GLU A 38 -8.01 -8.23 -10.68
N GLU A 39 -8.42 -7.40 -11.64
CA GLU A 39 -7.51 -6.45 -12.27
C GLU A 39 -6.79 -5.56 -11.25
N GLY A 40 -5.45 -5.44 -11.35
CA GLY A 40 -4.64 -4.60 -10.48
C GLY A 40 -4.16 -5.23 -9.17
N TRP A 41 -4.53 -6.49 -8.86
CA TRP A 41 -4.10 -7.17 -7.63
C TRP A 41 -2.58 -7.41 -7.51
N LEU A 42 -1.88 -7.36 -8.65
CA LEU A 42 -0.44 -7.61 -8.77
C LEU A 42 0.43 -6.37 -8.48
N LEU A 43 -0.16 -5.29 -7.96
CA LEU A 43 0.58 -4.06 -7.62
C LEU A 43 1.85 -4.35 -6.80
N PHE A 44 1.80 -5.25 -5.82
CA PHE A 44 2.97 -5.62 -5.02
C PHE A 44 4.11 -6.23 -5.86
N ARG A 45 3.78 -7.01 -6.87
CA ARG A 45 4.76 -7.64 -7.76
C ARG A 45 5.46 -6.61 -8.63
N ASP A 46 4.69 -5.62 -9.06
CA ASP A 46 5.13 -4.62 -10.04
C ASP A 46 5.80 -3.41 -9.35
N ALA A 47 5.48 -3.14 -8.08
CA ALA A 47 5.98 -1.97 -7.34
C ALA A 47 6.91 -2.31 -6.15
N LEU A 48 6.96 -3.55 -5.66
CA LEU A 48 7.73 -3.90 -4.46
C LEU A 48 8.80 -4.95 -4.74
N TRP A 49 9.90 -4.87 -3.99
CA TRP A 49 10.94 -5.88 -3.94
C TRP A 49 11.59 -5.93 -2.56
N ARG A 50 11.67 -7.10 -1.94
CA ARG A 50 12.24 -7.33 -0.60
C ARG A 50 11.69 -6.42 0.50
N GLY A 51 10.41 -6.02 0.40
CA GLY A 51 9.77 -5.16 1.39
C GLY A 51 10.09 -3.66 1.22
N GLU A 52 10.63 -3.26 0.08
CA GLU A 52 10.83 -1.86 -0.31
C GLU A 52 10.17 -1.59 -1.67
N ALA A 53 9.92 -0.31 -1.98
CA ALA A 53 9.54 0.09 -3.33
C ALA A 53 10.71 -0.19 -4.27
N ASN A 54 10.44 -0.86 -5.40
CA ASN A 54 11.49 -1.19 -6.38
C ASN A 54 12.04 0.05 -7.10
N ASP A 55 11.21 1.09 -7.22
CA ASP A 55 11.50 2.37 -7.86
C ASP A 55 10.85 3.49 -7.02
N ALA A 56 11.69 4.41 -6.55
CA ALA A 56 11.28 5.52 -5.70
C ALA A 56 10.45 6.57 -6.46
N ASP A 57 10.72 6.80 -7.75
CA ASP A 57 9.94 7.69 -8.59
C ASP A 57 8.56 7.08 -8.87
N HIS A 58 8.53 5.77 -9.16
CA HIS A 58 7.25 5.07 -9.33
C HIS A 58 6.39 5.10 -8.05
N ALA A 59 6.99 4.88 -6.87
CA ALA A 59 6.26 4.98 -5.60
C ALA A 59 5.74 6.40 -5.32
N ARG A 60 6.53 7.43 -5.68
CA ARG A 60 6.11 8.83 -5.58
C ARG A 60 4.89 9.09 -6.46
N ASP A 61 4.96 8.67 -7.71
CA ASP A 61 3.90 8.89 -8.70
C ASP A 61 2.62 8.13 -8.33
N LEU A 62 2.76 6.87 -7.90
CA LEU A 62 1.66 6.05 -7.37
C LEU A 62 0.91 6.75 -6.22
N CYS A 63 1.64 7.39 -5.29
CA CYS A 63 1.03 8.15 -4.21
C CYS A 63 0.41 9.46 -4.71
N ALA A 64 1.11 10.18 -5.59
CA ALA A 64 0.66 11.47 -6.11
C ALA A 64 -0.66 11.37 -6.88
N GLU A 65 -0.85 10.31 -7.69
CA GLU A 65 -2.09 10.06 -8.43
C GLU A 65 -3.34 9.89 -7.54
N ARG A 66 -3.15 9.57 -6.25
CA ARG A 66 -4.24 9.38 -5.29
C ARG A 66 -4.50 10.60 -4.43
N LEU A 67 -3.68 11.64 -4.53
CA LEU A 67 -3.78 12.84 -3.72
C LEU A 67 -4.48 13.98 -4.49
N PRO A 68 -5.20 14.85 -3.78
CA PRO A 68 -5.89 15.96 -4.43
C PRO A 68 -4.92 16.97 -5.03
N ALA A 69 -5.39 17.71 -6.03
CA ALA A 69 -4.63 18.79 -6.65
C ALA A 69 -4.12 19.79 -5.60
N GLY A 70 -2.86 20.20 -5.74
CA GLY A 70 -2.18 21.09 -4.80
C GLY A 70 -1.38 20.38 -3.71
N VAL A 71 -1.33 19.04 -3.71
CA VAL A 71 -0.38 18.24 -2.94
C VAL A 71 0.73 17.76 -3.86
N GLU A 72 1.97 18.13 -3.58
CA GLU A 72 3.15 17.67 -4.34
C GLU A 72 3.93 16.67 -3.48
N VAL A 73 4.04 15.42 -3.97
CA VAL A 73 4.75 14.35 -3.26
C VAL A 73 6.24 14.47 -3.57
N LEU A 74 7.06 14.68 -2.53
CA LEU A 74 8.52 14.76 -2.65
C LEU A 74 9.19 13.39 -2.61
N SER A 75 8.65 12.49 -1.79
CA SER A 75 9.14 11.11 -1.67
C SER A 75 8.05 10.20 -1.09
N ALA A 76 8.02 8.95 -1.53
CA ALA A 76 7.19 7.91 -0.94
C ALA A 76 8.05 6.69 -0.58
N THR A 77 7.81 6.12 0.59
CA THR A 77 8.51 4.92 1.06
C THR A 77 7.49 3.91 1.55
N PHE A 78 7.53 2.71 0.96
CA PHE A 78 6.70 1.60 1.42
C PHE A 78 7.04 1.27 2.88
N ARG A 79 6.01 1.03 3.69
CA ARG A 79 6.15 0.71 5.11
C ARG A 79 5.72 -0.71 5.38
N GLU A 80 4.49 -1.02 5.01
CA GLU A 80 3.87 -2.30 5.29
C GLU A 80 2.62 -2.51 4.44
N PHE A 81 2.21 -3.77 4.38
CA PHE A 81 0.96 -4.23 3.84
C PHE A 81 0.04 -4.57 5.02
N GLU A 82 -0.95 -3.73 5.27
CA GLU A 82 -1.99 -3.98 6.29
C GLU A 82 -3.07 -4.87 5.64
N THR A 83 -3.44 -5.98 6.27
CA THR A 83 -4.44 -6.93 5.73
C THR A 83 -5.24 -7.59 6.84
N ASP A 84 -6.44 -8.08 6.52
CA ASP A 84 -7.15 -9.07 7.34
C ASP A 84 -6.73 -10.52 6.95
N GLU A 85 -7.11 -11.51 7.79
CA GLU A 85 -6.80 -12.92 7.56
C GLU A 85 -7.50 -13.49 6.31
N ALA A 86 -8.71 -12.99 6.00
CA ALA A 86 -9.48 -13.45 4.86
C ALA A 86 -8.79 -13.08 3.54
N TYR A 87 -8.33 -11.83 3.42
CA TYR A 87 -7.55 -11.35 2.28
C TYR A 87 -6.19 -12.06 2.21
N LEU A 88 -5.49 -12.25 3.35
CA LEU A 88 -4.22 -12.96 3.34
C LEU A 88 -4.36 -14.41 2.87
N THR A 89 -5.46 -15.07 3.23
CA THR A 89 -5.79 -16.41 2.76
C THR A 89 -6.04 -16.41 1.25
N ALA A 90 -6.90 -15.53 0.76
CA ALA A 90 -7.18 -15.39 -0.68
C ALA A 90 -5.91 -15.05 -1.49
N LEU A 91 -5.04 -14.18 -0.96
CA LEU A 91 -3.76 -13.83 -1.58
C LEU A 91 -2.86 -15.05 -1.70
N ARG A 92 -2.78 -15.87 -0.65
CA ARG A 92 -1.98 -17.10 -0.66
C ARG A 92 -2.50 -18.09 -1.70
N GLU A 93 -3.80 -18.29 -1.77
CA GLU A 93 -4.44 -19.18 -2.76
C GLU A 93 -4.21 -18.70 -4.20
N ALA A 94 -4.36 -17.40 -4.45
CA ALA A 94 -4.13 -16.81 -5.77
C ALA A 94 -2.66 -16.91 -6.22
N VAL A 95 -1.72 -16.77 -5.28
CA VAL A 95 -0.29 -16.95 -5.55
C VAL A 95 0.06 -18.43 -5.78
N ASP A 96 -0.53 -19.34 -4.99
CA ASP A 96 -0.31 -20.79 -5.14
C ASP A 96 -0.76 -21.32 -6.50
N ALA A 97 -1.85 -20.73 -7.03
CA ALA A 97 -2.38 -21.08 -8.35
C ALA A 97 -1.40 -20.83 -9.51
N ASP A 98 -0.45 -19.90 -9.37
CA ASP A 98 0.58 -19.62 -10.38
C ASP A 98 1.92 -19.17 -9.75
N LEU A 99 2.56 -20.08 -9.01
CA LEU A 99 3.89 -19.85 -8.44
C LEU A 99 4.95 -19.54 -9.50
N GLY A 100 4.77 -20.03 -10.73
CA GLY A 100 5.65 -19.79 -11.86
C GLY A 100 5.75 -18.31 -12.21
N ALA A 101 4.63 -17.57 -12.18
CA ALA A 101 4.60 -16.13 -12.41
C ALA A 101 5.43 -15.34 -11.38
N PHE A 102 5.59 -15.86 -10.16
CA PHE A 102 6.36 -15.23 -9.09
C PHE A 102 7.82 -15.71 -9.02
N ARG A 103 8.20 -16.71 -9.84
CA ARG A 103 9.51 -17.37 -9.82
C ARG A 103 9.90 -17.76 -8.39
N ALA A 104 9.01 -18.51 -7.74
CA ALA A 104 9.14 -18.98 -6.37
C ALA A 104 8.70 -20.44 -6.29
N ASP A 105 9.28 -21.19 -5.36
CA ASP A 105 8.96 -22.60 -5.14
C ASP A 105 7.88 -22.79 -4.06
N SER A 106 7.50 -21.71 -3.37
CA SER A 106 6.41 -21.69 -2.40
C SER A 106 5.74 -20.32 -2.27
N VAL A 107 4.50 -20.30 -1.81
CA VAL A 107 3.76 -19.05 -1.50
C VAL A 107 4.49 -18.20 -0.48
N ARG A 108 5.05 -18.83 0.56
CA ARG A 108 5.82 -18.11 1.59
C ARG A 108 7.02 -17.40 0.99
N GLU A 109 7.76 -18.09 0.12
CA GLU A 109 8.90 -17.50 -0.59
C GLU A 109 8.45 -16.35 -1.49
N ALA A 110 7.38 -16.54 -2.28
CA ALA A 110 6.82 -15.49 -3.13
C ALA A 110 6.47 -14.23 -2.30
N LEU A 111 5.69 -14.38 -1.23
CA LEU A 111 5.30 -13.25 -0.38
C LEU A 111 6.52 -12.60 0.28
N HIS A 112 7.48 -13.38 0.79
CA HIS A 112 8.68 -12.83 1.40
C HIS A 112 9.58 -12.11 0.37
N LYS A 113 9.61 -12.57 -0.87
CA LYS A 113 10.38 -11.95 -1.97
C LYS A 113 9.89 -10.53 -2.29
N TYR A 114 8.58 -10.29 -2.24
CA TYR A 114 8.01 -8.97 -2.56
C TYR A 114 7.81 -8.12 -1.31
N PHE A 115 7.16 -8.65 -0.28
CA PHE A 115 6.81 -7.92 0.94
C PHE A 115 7.87 -7.99 2.04
N GLY A 116 8.88 -8.86 1.92
CA GLY A 116 9.84 -9.09 3.00
C GLY A 116 9.15 -9.60 4.26
N SER A 117 9.30 -8.86 5.36
CA SER A 117 8.62 -9.11 6.64
C SER A 117 7.53 -8.07 6.93
N SER A 118 7.13 -7.29 5.94
CA SER A 118 6.30 -6.09 6.11
C SER A 118 4.80 -6.36 5.91
N ILE A 119 4.33 -7.58 6.22
CA ILE A 119 2.89 -7.89 6.22
C ILE A 119 2.39 -7.77 7.66
N ARG A 120 1.45 -6.86 7.91
CA ARG A 120 0.75 -6.73 9.17
C ARG A 120 -0.67 -7.26 9.01
N VAL A 121 -0.97 -8.32 9.74
CA VAL A 121 -2.34 -8.83 9.86
C VAL A 121 -2.99 -8.13 11.04
N GLY A 122 -4.09 -7.42 10.79
CA GLY A 122 -4.94 -6.89 11.84
C GLY A 122 -5.96 -7.93 12.28
N ASP A 123 -6.20 -8.05 13.58
CA ASP A 123 -7.42 -8.71 14.07
C ASP A 123 -8.62 -7.86 13.65
N ASP A 124 -9.69 -8.52 13.22
CA ASP A 124 -10.92 -7.94 12.68
C ASP A 124 -11.76 -7.23 13.77
N ASP A 125 -11.16 -6.24 14.46
CA ASP A 125 -11.79 -5.44 15.52
C ASP A 125 -11.56 -3.94 15.27
N ARG A 126 -12.02 -3.46 14.11
CA ARG A 126 -12.39 -2.05 14.00
C ARG A 126 -13.88 -1.95 14.32
N PRO A 127 -14.29 -1.46 15.50
CA PRO A 127 -15.68 -1.09 15.68
C PRO A 127 -16.01 -0.06 14.60
N GLY A 128 -17.04 -0.37 13.81
CA GLY A 128 -17.62 0.57 12.86
C GLY A 128 -17.84 1.89 13.59
N THR A 129 -17.42 2.98 12.97
CA THR A 129 -17.75 4.32 13.46
C THR A 129 -19.26 4.37 13.63
N ASP A 130 -19.72 4.37 14.88
CA ASP A 130 -21.08 4.72 15.25
C ASP A 130 -21.32 6.14 14.76
N ALA A 131 -21.83 6.23 13.53
CA ALA A 131 -22.44 7.41 12.98
C ALA A 131 -23.96 7.17 12.98
N ASP A 132 -24.51 7.10 14.18
CA ASP A 132 -25.94 7.30 14.42
C ASP A 132 -26.08 8.34 15.55
N GLU A 133 -25.81 9.60 15.21
CA GLU A 133 -26.46 10.73 15.85
C GLU A 133 -27.60 11.17 14.91
N ALA A 134 -28.82 10.80 15.29
CA ALA A 134 -30.07 11.39 14.82
C ALA A 134 -30.99 11.69 16.01
#